data_AF-A0A9D1HGY7-F1
#
_entry.id   AF-A0A9D1HGY7-F1
#
_cell.length_a   1.000
_cell.length_b   1.000
_cell.length_c   1.000
_cell.angle_alpha   90.00
_cell.angle_beta   90.00
_cell.angle_gamma   90.00
#
_symmetry.space_group_name_H-M   'P 1'
#
loop_
_entity.id
_entity.type
_entity.pdbx_description
1 polymer ?
#
loop_
_entity_poly.entity_id
_entity_poly.type
_entity_poly.pdbx_seq_one_letter_code
_entity_poly.pdbx_strand_id
1 'polypeptide(L)'
;EEIQEEKVEWLLYPFIPYGKITIIQGDPGEGKTTMVLQLIARLTRGEAIFPEEETENQAESERTPITVLYQTAEDGLGDTIKPRLTAAGADCSKVIVIDDREKALTMMDERLEAAIKETAARLVVLDPIQGYLGADVDMNRANEIRPVMKRISDLAEKYHCAIVLIGHMNKCSGGKSSYRGLGSIDFQAAARSVLVVGRVKDDEQVRVACHIKSSLAPEGTPIAFRLDKENGFEWIGEYEISADELLSGERRGQKTRNAKEFLKEILTDGQKTYAEIDAAAKEKGIKKKTLWNAKKELNIDSVKIGSQWYWMM
;
A
#
# COMPACT_ATOMS: atom_id res chain seq x y z
N GLU A 1 9.04 -1.79 36.72
CA GLU A 1 10.02 -2.62 35.97
C GLU A 1 10.82 -1.72 35.06
N GLU A 2 12.09 -2.04 34.84
CA GLU A 2 12.94 -1.37 33.85
C GLU A 2 12.56 -1.93 32.47
N ILE A 3 12.04 -1.07 31.60
CA ILE A 3 11.60 -1.46 30.25
C ILE A 3 12.85 -1.55 29.38
N GLN A 4 13.13 -2.74 28.83
CA GLN A 4 14.27 -2.95 27.94
C GLN A 4 13.98 -2.42 26.53
N GLU A 5 15.03 -1.93 25.87
CA GLU A 5 14.93 -1.50 24.47
C GLU A 5 14.84 -2.74 23.57
N GLU A 6 13.76 -2.84 22.80
CA GLU A 6 13.55 -3.90 21.82
C GLU A 6 13.52 -3.32 20.40
N LYS A 7 14.24 -3.95 19.47
CA LYS A 7 14.17 -3.59 18.05
C LYS A 7 12.89 -4.15 17.44
N VAL A 8 12.22 -3.35 16.62
CA VAL A 8 11.06 -3.81 15.84
C VAL A 8 11.53 -4.83 14.80
N GLU A 9 11.03 -6.05 14.89
CA GLU A 9 11.19 -7.07 13.85
C GLU A 9 10.13 -6.92 12.75
N TRP A 10 10.48 -7.28 11.52
CA TRP A 10 9.63 -7.08 10.36
C TRP A 10 9.43 -8.38 9.60
N LEU A 11 8.18 -8.63 9.21
CA LEU A 11 7.85 -9.64 8.21
C LEU A 11 8.26 -9.14 6.81
N LEU A 12 8.04 -7.85 6.55
CA LEU A 12 8.41 -7.18 5.32
C LEU A 12 8.75 -5.74 5.64
N TYR A 13 10.02 -5.36 5.62
CA TYR A 13 10.42 -3.98 5.90
C TYR A 13 10.15 -3.07 4.68
N PRO A 14 9.68 -1.83 4.86
CA PRO A 14 9.13 -1.21 6.08
C PRO A 14 7.60 -1.37 6.19
N PHE A 15 7.01 -2.35 5.53
CA PHE A 15 5.57 -2.47 5.29
C PHE A 15 4.79 -3.23 6.36
N ILE A 16 5.31 -4.36 6.84
CA ILE A 16 4.60 -5.30 7.73
C ILE A 16 5.48 -5.64 8.94
N PRO A 17 5.30 -4.96 10.08
CA PRO A 17 6.00 -5.26 11.33
C PRO A 17 5.39 -6.47 12.06
N TYR A 18 6.22 -7.28 12.71
CA TYR A 18 5.76 -8.30 13.66
C TYR A 18 5.23 -7.65 14.94
N GLY A 19 4.31 -8.34 15.62
CA GLY A 19 3.75 -7.87 16.89
C GLY A 19 2.74 -6.73 16.75
N LYS A 20 2.36 -6.36 15.53
CA LYS A 20 1.58 -5.16 15.22
C LYS A 20 0.57 -5.42 14.09
N ILE A 21 -0.35 -4.46 13.92
CA ILE A 21 -1.39 -4.50 12.90
C ILE A 21 -0.95 -3.67 11.67
N THR A 22 -1.13 -4.27 10.50
CA THR A 22 -1.04 -3.63 9.19
C THR A 22 -2.40 -3.65 8.51
N ILE A 23 -2.83 -2.52 7.94
CA ILE A 23 -4.06 -2.45 7.14
C ILE A 23 -3.68 -2.29 5.67
N ILE A 24 -4.24 -3.13 4.81
CA ILE A 24 -4.13 -3.00 3.35
C ILE A 24 -5.52 -2.67 2.80
N GLN A 25 -5.70 -1.41 2.40
CA GLN A 25 -7.00 -0.90 1.96
C GLN A 25 -6.98 -0.43 0.51
N GLY A 26 -8.16 -0.26 -0.08
CA GLY A 26 -8.32 0.13 -1.47
C GLY A 26 -9.74 -0.16 -1.95
N ASP A 27 -10.09 0.30 -3.15
CA ASP A 27 -11.41 0.04 -3.71
C ASP A 27 -11.59 -1.46 -4.04
N PRO A 28 -12.84 -1.97 -4.11
CA PRO A 28 -13.09 -3.33 -4.58
C PRO A 28 -12.52 -3.56 -6.00
N GLY A 29 -11.83 -4.68 -6.21
CA GLY A 29 -11.23 -5.01 -7.52
C GLY A 29 -9.85 -4.38 -7.79
N GLU A 30 -9.26 -3.70 -6.81
CA GLU A 30 -7.90 -3.13 -6.93
C GLU A 30 -6.77 -4.16 -6.73
N GLY A 31 -7.08 -5.44 -6.49
CA GLY A 31 -6.07 -6.51 -6.43
C GLY A 31 -5.41 -6.71 -5.06
N LYS A 32 -5.99 -6.18 -3.98
CA LYS A 32 -5.50 -6.31 -2.59
C LYS A 32 -5.28 -7.77 -2.19
N THR A 33 -6.33 -8.58 -2.29
CA THR A 33 -6.30 -10.01 -1.99
C THR A 33 -5.25 -10.71 -2.84
N THR A 34 -5.23 -10.46 -4.15
CA THR A 34 -4.24 -11.07 -5.05
C THR A 34 -2.80 -10.74 -4.65
N MET A 35 -2.51 -9.47 -4.32
CA MET A 35 -1.18 -9.05 -3.84
C MET A 35 -0.80 -9.78 -2.54
N VAL A 36 -1.72 -9.89 -1.58
CA VAL A 36 -1.45 -10.59 -0.31
C VAL A 36 -1.27 -12.09 -0.50
N LEU A 37 -2.01 -12.74 -1.41
CA LEU A 37 -1.80 -14.15 -1.73
C LEU A 37 -0.42 -14.41 -2.34
N GLN A 38 0.10 -13.48 -3.15
CA GLN A 38 1.45 -13.58 -3.73
C GLN A 38 2.53 -13.42 -2.67
N LEU A 39 2.33 -12.51 -1.72
CA LEU A 39 3.17 -12.40 -0.54
C LEU A 39 3.18 -13.72 0.26
N ILE A 40 1.99 -14.26 0.57
CA ILE A 40 1.84 -15.54 1.29
C ILE A 40 2.57 -16.68 0.56
N ALA A 41 2.47 -16.73 -0.77
CA ALA A 41 3.11 -17.78 -1.55
C ALA A 41 4.63 -17.82 -1.36
N ARG A 42 5.29 -16.65 -1.31
CA ARG A 42 6.73 -16.55 -1.05
C ARG A 42 7.05 -16.84 0.43
N LEU A 43 6.26 -16.30 1.35
CA LEU A 43 6.46 -16.48 2.80
C LEU A 43 6.35 -17.95 3.24
N THR A 44 5.40 -18.70 2.66
CA THR A 44 5.22 -20.14 2.94
C THR A 44 6.37 -21.00 2.42
N ARG A 45 7.21 -20.47 1.53
CA ARG A 45 8.42 -21.13 1.01
C ARG A 45 9.72 -20.58 1.58
N GLY A 46 9.65 -19.52 2.39
CA GLY A 46 10.86 -18.88 2.91
C GLY A 46 11.64 -18.10 1.86
N GLU A 47 10.97 -17.57 0.85
CA GLU A 47 11.62 -16.90 -0.27
C GLU A 47 11.69 -15.37 -0.12
N ALA A 48 12.52 -14.76 -0.95
CA ALA A 48 12.47 -13.33 -1.23
C ALA A 48 11.07 -12.91 -1.68
N ILE A 49 10.61 -11.73 -1.24
CA ILE A 49 9.30 -11.21 -1.65
C ILE A 49 9.42 -10.47 -2.96
N PHE A 50 10.47 -9.64 -3.08
CA PHE A 50 10.74 -8.87 -4.29
C PHE A 50 11.92 -9.47 -5.06
N PRO A 51 11.87 -9.50 -6.41
CA PRO A 51 12.95 -10.05 -7.23
C PRO A 51 14.30 -9.38 -6.99
N GLU A 52 14.31 -8.08 -6.70
CA GLU A 52 15.53 -7.30 -6.45
C GLU A 52 16.27 -7.73 -5.17
N GLU A 53 15.55 -8.30 -4.19
CA GLU A 53 16.13 -8.89 -2.97
C GLU A 53 16.97 -10.15 -3.25
N GLU A 54 16.81 -10.78 -4.42
CA GLU A 54 17.57 -11.98 -4.78
C GLU A 54 19.01 -11.65 -5.24
N THR A 55 19.28 -10.40 -5.64
CA THR A 55 20.56 -10.01 -6.28
C THR A 55 21.56 -9.29 -5.36
N GLU A 56 21.13 -8.72 -4.23
CA GLU A 56 22.02 -8.04 -3.29
C GLU A 56 22.49 -8.99 -2.17
N ASN A 57 23.69 -9.54 -2.33
CA ASN A 57 24.37 -10.34 -1.31
C ASN A 57 24.69 -9.51 -0.06
N GLN A 58 23.98 -9.79 1.05
CA GLN A 58 24.40 -9.80 2.47
C GLN A 58 23.18 -9.52 3.38
N ALA A 59 22.73 -10.36 4.30
CA ALA A 59 23.23 -11.60 4.87
C ALA A 59 22.05 -12.35 5.52
N GLU A 60 22.09 -13.68 5.48
CA GLU A 60 21.61 -14.59 6.53
C GLU A 60 20.46 -14.08 7.44
N SER A 61 19.29 -13.87 6.86
CA SER A 61 18.13 -14.49 7.49
C SER A 61 17.81 -15.67 6.60
N GLU A 62 18.09 -16.88 7.08
CA GLU A 62 17.39 -18.06 6.59
C GLU A 62 15.90 -17.73 6.74
N ARG A 63 15.27 -17.18 5.70
CA ARG A 63 13.85 -16.89 5.72
C ARG A 63 13.19 -18.25 5.81
N THR A 64 12.81 -18.62 7.02
CA THR A 64 12.21 -19.93 7.24
C THR A 64 10.77 -19.88 6.75
N PRO A 65 10.28 -20.91 6.03
CA PRO A 65 8.88 -21.08 5.71
C PRO A 65 7.97 -20.82 6.92
N ILE A 66 7.10 -19.82 6.83
CA ILE A 66 6.19 -19.49 7.94
C ILE A 66 4.80 -20.10 7.74
N THR A 67 4.14 -20.41 8.85
CA THR A 67 2.72 -20.73 8.87
C THR A 67 1.90 -19.45 8.83
N VAL A 68 0.89 -19.43 7.96
CA VAL A 68 -0.03 -18.31 7.76
C VAL A 68 -1.44 -18.75 8.13
N LEU A 69 -2.11 -17.98 8.98
CA LEU A 69 -3.54 -18.10 9.21
C LEU A 69 -4.26 -17.16 8.25
N TYR A 70 -5.02 -17.68 7.30
CA TYR A 70 -5.76 -16.88 6.32
C TYR A 70 -7.26 -17.14 6.48
N GLN A 71 -8.02 -16.11 6.80
CA GLN A 71 -9.47 -16.17 6.82
C GLN A 71 -10.05 -15.22 5.78
N THR A 72 -11.00 -15.71 4.99
CA THR A 72 -11.82 -14.87 4.10
C THR A 72 -13.31 -15.04 4.34
N ALA A 73 -14.06 -13.94 4.22
CA ALA A 73 -15.52 -13.91 4.33
C ALA A 73 -16.20 -13.59 2.99
N GLU A 74 -15.43 -13.24 1.96
CA GLU A 74 -15.93 -12.85 0.63
C GLU A 74 -15.68 -13.91 -0.43
N ASP A 75 -14.52 -14.56 -0.43
CA ASP A 75 -14.09 -15.49 -1.46
C ASP A 75 -14.21 -16.95 -1.02
N GLY A 76 -14.55 -17.85 -1.95
CA GLY A 76 -14.58 -19.28 -1.67
C GLY A 76 -13.18 -19.86 -1.48
N LEU A 77 -12.97 -20.58 -0.38
CA LEU A 77 -11.66 -21.18 -0.06
C LEU A 77 -11.22 -22.20 -1.12
N GLY A 78 -12.14 -23.04 -1.58
CA GLY A 78 -11.84 -24.16 -2.48
C GLY A 78 -11.77 -23.79 -3.96
N ASP A 79 -12.57 -22.81 -4.40
CA ASP A 79 -12.70 -22.42 -5.80
C ASP A 79 -11.91 -21.15 -6.17
N THR A 80 -11.56 -20.33 -5.19
CA THR A 80 -10.96 -19.01 -5.41
C THR A 80 -9.59 -18.89 -4.74
N ILE A 81 -9.53 -19.06 -3.41
CA ILE A 81 -8.28 -18.81 -2.66
C ILE A 81 -7.25 -19.91 -2.91
N LYS A 82 -7.61 -21.18 -2.72
CA LYS A 82 -6.67 -22.31 -2.88
C LYS A 82 -6.11 -22.41 -4.31
N PRO A 83 -6.90 -22.26 -5.39
CA PRO A 83 -6.35 -22.25 -6.74
C PRO A 83 -5.38 -21.08 -6.97
N ARG A 84 -5.67 -19.87 -6.46
CA ARG A 84 -4.78 -18.71 -6.59
C ARG A 84 -3.47 -18.89 -5.82
N LEU A 85 -3.52 -19.43 -4.60
CA LEU A 85 -2.33 -19.80 -3.82
C LEU A 85 -1.49 -20.85 -4.56
N THR A 86 -2.14 -21.88 -5.08
CA THR A 86 -1.46 -22.94 -5.85
C THR A 86 -0.80 -22.38 -7.11
N ALA A 87 -1.49 -21.50 -7.84
CA ALA A 87 -0.96 -20.83 -9.03
C ALA A 87 0.21 -19.88 -8.71
N ALA A 88 0.19 -19.23 -7.53
CA ALA A 88 1.32 -18.46 -7.01
C ALA A 88 2.49 -19.35 -6.49
N GLY A 89 2.28 -20.67 -6.46
CA GLY A 89 3.22 -21.67 -5.99
C GLY A 89 3.29 -21.80 -4.47
N ALA A 90 2.32 -21.29 -3.71
CA ALA A 90 2.34 -21.35 -2.25
C ALA A 90 2.43 -22.79 -1.73
N ASP A 91 3.17 -22.99 -0.64
CA ASP A 91 3.04 -24.22 0.14
C ASP A 91 1.72 -24.16 0.93
N CYS A 92 0.67 -24.73 0.33
CA CYS A 92 -0.67 -24.73 0.92
C CYS A 92 -0.75 -25.54 2.23
N SER A 93 0.25 -26.36 2.58
CA SER A 93 0.28 -27.03 3.89
C SER A 93 0.59 -26.07 5.04
N LYS A 94 1.17 -24.91 4.72
CA LYS A 94 1.49 -23.82 5.65
C LYS A 94 0.39 -22.76 5.72
N VAL A 95 -0.68 -22.89 4.93
CA VAL A 95 -1.82 -21.97 4.96
C VAL A 95 -2.98 -22.62 5.70
N ILE A 96 -3.25 -22.12 6.90
CA ILE A 96 -4.28 -22.63 7.79
C ILE A 96 -5.50 -21.72 7.73
N VAL A 97 -6.68 -22.31 7.82
CA VAL A 97 -7.97 -21.60 7.83
C VAL A 97 -8.76 -22.10 9.03
N ILE A 98 -9.48 -21.22 9.71
CA ILE A 98 -10.39 -21.60 10.78
C ILE A 98 -11.73 -21.99 10.17
N ASP A 99 -12.26 -23.14 10.60
CA ASP A 99 -13.62 -23.54 10.22
C ASP A 99 -14.65 -22.65 10.94
N ASP A 100 -15.36 -21.86 10.16
CA ASP A 100 -16.38 -20.91 10.60
C ASP A 100 -17.76 -21.17 9.98
N ARG A 101 -17.96 -22.35 9.37
CA ARG A 101 -19.21 -22.73 8.69
C ARG A 101 -20.42 -22.79 9.62
N GLU A 102 -20.23 -23.32 10.83
CA GLU A 102 -21.31 -23.41 11.83
C GLU A 102 -21.48 -22.12 12.63
N LYS A 103 -20.35 -21.47 12.96
CA LYS A 103 -20.30 -20.23 13.72
C LYS A 103 -19.29 -19.29 13.06
N ALA A 104 -19.79 -18.17 12.54
CA ALA A 104 -18.98 -17.11 11.97
C ALA A 104 -17.83 -16.71 12.91
N LEU A 105 -16.63 -16.59 12.36
CA LEU A 105 -15.47 -16.12 13.10
C LEU A 105 -15.56 -14.60 13.29
N THR A 106 -15.18 -14.12 14.47
CA THR A 106 -14.98 -12.69 14.72
C THR A 106 -13.61 -12.47 15.33
N MET A 107 -13.12 -11.24 15.29
CA MET A 107 -11.90 -10.81 15.98
C MET A 107 -11.99 -10.98 17.50
N MET A 108 -13.21 -11.06 18.03
CA MET A 108 -13.50 -11.31 19.44
C MET A 108 -13.72 -12.81 19.74
N ASP A 109 -13.54 -13.70 18.77
CA ASP A 109 -13.69 -15.14 19.00
C ASP A 109 -12.37 -15.75 19.55
N GLU A 110 -12.47 -16.58 20.58
CA GLU A 110 -11.32 -17.26 21.21
C GLU A 110 -10.63 -18.24 20.25
N ARG A 111 -11.36 -18.74 19.25
CA ARG A 111 -10.80 -19.61 18.20
C ARG A 111 -9.64 -18.95 17.45
N LEU A 112 -9.62 -17.61 17.33
CA LEU A 112 -8.51 -16.90 16.70
C LEU A 112 -7.22 -17.06 17.49
N GLU A 113 -7.26 -16.87 18.81
CA GLU A 113 -6.11 -17.04 19.69
C GLU A 113 -5.66 -18.50 19.76
N ALA A 114 -6.62 -19.43 19.85
CA ALA A 114 -6.34 -20.86 19.83
C ALA A 114 -5.61 -21.27 18.55
N ALA A 115 -6.09 -20.83 17.38
CA ALA A 115 -5.46 -21.13 16.10
C ALA A 115 -4.05 -20.54 15.98
N ILE A 116 -3.84 -19.28 16.39
CA ILE A 116 -2.50 -18.65 16.39
C ILE A 116 -1.53 -19.48 17.26
N LYS A 117 -1.97 -19.89 18.46
CA LYS A 117 -1.15 -20.65 19.39
C LYS A 117 -0.83 -22.06 18.88
N GLU A 118 -1.83 -22.79 18.37
CA GLU A 118 -1.69 -24.18 17.92
C GLU A 118 -0.82 -24.29 16.68
N THR A 119 -0.94 -23.33 15.76
CA THR A 119 -0.24 -23.35 14.47
C THR A 119 1.10 -22.62 14.51
N ALA A 120 1.38 -21.87 15.59
CA ALA A 120 2.48 -20.91 15.69
C ALA A 120 2.53 -19.97 14.47
N ALA A 121 1.35 -19.53 13.99
CA ALA A 121 1.25 -18.66 12.82
C ALA A 121 2.03 -17.36 13.02
N ARG A 122 2.91 -17.04 12.07
CA ARG A 122 3.70 -15.79 12.08
C ARG A 122 3.00 -14.67 11.33
N LEU A 123 2.01 -14.99 10.49
CA LEU A 123 1.14 -14.05 9.79
C LEU A 123 -0.31 -14.47 9.95
N VAL A 124 -1.17 -13.52 10.30
CA VAL A 124 -2.63 -13.66 10.29
C VAL A 124 -3.21 -12.67 9.28
N VAL A 125 -4.06 -13.15 8.38
CA VAL A 125 -4.74 -12.33 7.38
C VAL A 125 -6.25 -12.48 7.54
N LEU A 126 -6.94 -11.34 7.66
CA LEU A 126 -8.40 -11.27 7.69
C LEU A 126 -8.90 -10.46 6.49
N ASP A 127 -9.62 -11.13 5.58
CA ASP A 127 -10.04 -10.56 4.29
C ASP A 127 -11.55 -10.71 3.99
N PRO A 128 -12.37 -9.65 4.14
CA PRO A 128 -12.04 -8.32 4.61
C PRO A 128 -12.23 -8.15 6.13
N ILE A 129 -11.63 -7.13 6.72
CA ILE A 129 -11.80 -6.72 8.12
C ILE A 129 -13.28 -6.60 8.51
N GLN A 130 -14.12 -6.10 7.60
CA GLN A 130 -15.55 -5.95 7.79
C GLN A 130 -16.27 -7.27 8.11
N GLY A 131 -15.80 -8.39 7.57
CA GLY A 131 -16.37 -9.71 7.80
C GLY A 131 -16.17 -10.24 9.22
N TYR A 132 -15.24 -9.66 9.99
CA TYR A 132 -14.80 -10.20 11.28
C TYR A 132 -15.08 -9.29 12.48
N LEU A 133 -15.73 -8.13 12.29
CA LEU A 133 -16.05 -7.22 13.41
C LEU A 133 -17.07 -7.85 14.37
N GLY A 134 -18.01 -8.63 13.84
CA GLY A 134 -19.14 -9.18 14.58
C GLY A 134 -20.44 -8.44 14.24
N ALA A 135 -21.57 -9.15 14.33
CA ALA A 135 -22.87 -8.65 13.90
C ALA A 135 -23.36 -7.41 14.69
N ASP A 136 -22.91 -7.26 15.93
CA ASP A 136 -23.34 -6.20 16.85
C ASP A 136 -22.37 -5.01 16.90
N VAL A 137 -21.40 -4.94 15.98
CA VAL A 137 -20.36 -3.89 15.96
C VAL A 137 -20.60 -2.92 14.81
N ASP A 138 -20.88 -1.66 15.14
CA ASP A 138 -20.93 -0.56 14.18
C ASP A 138 -19.52 -0.02 13.91
N MET A 139 -19.06 -0.22 12.67
CA MET A 139 -17.75 0.24 12.20
C MET A 139 -17.51 1.75 12.22
N ASN A 140 -18.57 2.55 12.37
CA ASN A 140 -18.46 4.00 12.46
C ASN A 140 -18.36 4.49 13.92
N ARG A 141 -18.53 3.59 14.91
CA ARG A 141 -18.54 3.94 16.33
C ARG A 141 -17.21 3.61 16.99
N ALA A 142 -16.48 4.66 17.34
CA ALA A 142 -15.17 4.58 17.99
C ALA A 142 -15.15 3.67 19.23
N ASN A 143 -16.19 3.76 20.06
CA ASN A 143 -16.30 2.98 21.30
C ASN A 143 -16.51 1.48 21.06
N GLU A 144 -16.95 1.07 19.86
CA GLU A 144 -17.14 -0.34 19.49
C GLU A 144 -15.92 -0.89 18.75
N ILE A 145 -15.25 -0.07 17.94
CA ILE A 145 -14.03 -0.46 17.21
C ILE A 145 -12.79 -0.56 18.09
N ARG A 146 -12.62 0.36 19.05
CA ARG A 146 -11.41 0.38 19.90
C ARG A 146 -11.20 -0.93 20.68
N PRO A 147 -12.22 -1.52 21.35
CA PRO A 147 -12.05 -2.81 22.02
C PRO A 147 -11.60 -3.93 21.08
N VAL A 148 -12.20 -4.00 19.89
CA VAL A 148 -11.88 -5.00 18.87
C VAL A 148 -10.43 -4.86 18.40
N MET A 149 -10.02 -3.65 18.01
CA MET A 149 -8.65 -3.37 17.56
C MET A 149 -7.62 -3.55 18.67
N LYS A 150 -7.97 -3.24 19.93
CA LYS A 150 -7.11 -3.46 21.08
C LYS A 150 -6.84 -4.95 21.28
N ARG A 151 -7.88 -5.79 21.27
CA ARG A 151 -7.71 -7.25 21.36
C ARG A 151 -6.79 -7.79 20.28
N ILE A 152 -6.99 -7.40 19.02
CA ILE A 152 -6.13 -7.86 17.92
C ILE A 152 -4.69 -7.37 18.09
N SER A 153 -4.50 -6.15 18.58
CA SER A 153 -3.14 -5.65 18.89
C SER A 153 -2.48 -6.47 19.99
N ASP A 154 -3.24 -6.84 21.03
CA ASP A 154 -2.75 -7.65 22.15
C ASP A 154 -2.38 -9.07 21.70
N LEU A 155 -3.15 -9.67 20.78
CA LEU A 155 -2.82 -10.96 20.17
C LEU A 155 -1.55 -10.87 19.30
N ALA A 156 -1.43 -9.82 18.48
CA ALA A 156 -0.24 -9.62 17.66
C ALA A 156 1.01 -9.56 18.54
N GLU A 157 0.99 -8.72 19.59
CA GLU A 157 2.09 -8.53 20.53
C GLU A 157 2.39 -9.79 21.35
N LYS A 158 1.37 -10.41 21.94
CA LYS A 158 1.52 -11.61 22.78
C LYS A 158 2.14 -12.80 22.04
N TYR A 159 1.78 -12.99 20.78
CA TYR A 159 2.24 -14.13 19.97
C TYR A 159 3.34 -13.75 18.97
N HIS A 160 3.78 -12.49 19.00
CA HIS A 160 4.77 -11.94 18.07
C HIS A 160 4.47 -12.30 16.60
N CYS A 161 3.21 -12.18 16.20
CA CYS A 161 2.76 -12.42 14.83
C CYS A 161 2.39 -11.10 14.15
N ALA A 162 2.55 -11.03 12.83
CA ALA A 162 2.05 -9.91 12.04
C ALA A 162 0.57 -10.13 11.74
N ILE A 163 -0.27 -9.10 11.93
CA ILE A 163 -1.68 -9.17 11.57
C ILE A 163 -1.95 -8.20 10.42
N VAL A 164 -2.42 -8.74 9.29
CA VAL A 164 -2.81 -7.99 8.10
C VAL A 164 -4.33 -7.99 7.98
N LEU A 165 -4.91 -6.80 7.97
CA LEU A 165 -6.34 -6.61 7.79
C LEU A 165 -6.57 -6.03 6.39
N ILE A 166 -7.23 -6.77 5.52
CA ILE A 166 -7.59 -6.29 4.19
C ILE A 166 -8.93 -5.56 4.31
N GLY A 167 -9.08 -4.40 3.69
CA GLY A 167 -10.31 -3.64 3.83
C GLY A 167 -10.71 -2.86 2.59
N HIS A 168 -12.01 -2.65 2.42
CA HIS A 168 -12.54 -1.76 1.39
C HIS A 168 -12.63 -0.32 1.91
N MET A 169 -12.16 0.65 1.13
CA MET A 169 -12.32 2.05 1.50
C MET A 169 -13.79 2.49 1.38
N ASN A 170 -14.23 3.40 2.24
CA ASN A 170 -15.53 4.01 2.10
C ASN A 170 -15.55 5.05 0.98
N LYS A 171 -16.66 5.09 0.23
CA LYS A 171 -16.92 6.11 -0.80
C LYS A 171 -17.21 7.47 -0.15
N CYS A 172 -16.18 8.17 0.32
CA CYS A 172 -16.33 9.58 0.70
C CYS A 172 -16.11 10.48 -0.52
N SER A 173 -17.20 11.10 -0.98
CA SER A 173 -17.20 12.18 -1.97
C SER A 173 -16.80 13.51 -1.32
N GLY A 174 -15.53 13.87 -1.42
CA GLY A 174 -15.00 15.20 -1.04
C GLY A 174 -14.15 15.20 0.22
N GLY A 175 -12.82 15.18 0.06
CA GLY A 175 -11.81 15.26 1.13
C GLY A 175 -10.40 14.95 0.61
N LYS A 176 -9.34 15.27 1.39
CA LYS A 176 -7.96 14.81 1.10
C LYS A 176 -7.93 13.27 1.08
N SER A 177 -7.15 12.67 0.18
CA SER A 177 -7.20 11.22 -0.08
C SER A 177 -6.90 10.36 1.15
N SER A 178 -6.09 10.88 2.07
CA SER A 178 -5.75 10.27 3.36
C SER A 178 -6.96 9.93 4.25
N TYR A 179 -8.12 10.56 4.02
CA TYR A 179 -9.34 10.36 4.80
C TYR A 179 -10.31 9.33 4.19
N ARG A 180 -9.99 8.70 3.05
CA ARG A 180 -10.78 7.57 2.50
C ARG A 180 -10.41 6.26 3.20
N GLY A 181 -10.70 6.16 4.50
CA GLY A 181 -10.47 4.96 5.30
C GLY A 181 -11.68 4.02 5.36
N LEU A 182 -11.59 3.01 6.24
CA LEU A 182 -12.59 1.97 6.53
C LEU A 182 -13.86 2.45 7.26
N GLY A 183 -14.15 3.75 7.24
CA GLY A 183 -15.26 4.36 7.99
C GLY A 183 -14.79 5.11 9.24
N SER A 184 -14.23 4.40 10.23
CA SER A 184 -13.66 5.03 11.42
C SER A 184 -12.15 5.29 11.30
N ILE A 185 -11.73 6.49 11.73
CA ILE A 185 -10.31 6.83 11.92
C ILE A 185 -9.64 5.92 12.95
N ASP A 186 -10.39 5.30 13.86
CA ASP A 186 -9.86 4.44 14.92
C ASP A 186 -9.18 3.18 14.37
N PHE A 187 -9.61 2.66 13.20
CA PHE A 187 -8.92 1.55 12.53
C PHE A 187 -7.49 1.93 12.15
N GLN A 188 -7.35 3.04 11.43
CA GLN A 188 -6.05 3.54 11.01
C GLN A 188 -5.22 4.01 12.22
N ALA A 189 -5.84 4.54 13.27
CA ALA A 189 -5.15 4.95 14.49
C ALA A 189 -4.51 3.75 15.21
N ALA A 190 -5.20 2.61 15.28
CA ALA A 190 -4.71 1.40 15.92
C ALA A 190 -3.58 0.71 15.12
N ALA A 191 -3.67 0.71 13.79
CA ALA A 191 -2.66 0.12 12.92
C ALA A 191 -1.32 0.89 12.94
N ARG A 192 -0.20 0.18 12.80
CA ARG A 192 1.15 0.80 12.76
C ARG A 192 1.67 1.00 11.35
N SER A 193 1.11 0.25 10.41
CA SER A 193 1.29 0.42 8.98
C SER A 193 -0.07 0.45 8.30
N VAL A 194 -0.26 1.37 7.36
CA VAL A 194 -1.45 1.42 6.50
C VAL A 194 -1.00 1.64 5.07
N LEU A 195 -1.40 0.71 4.22
CA LEU A 195 -1.17 0.70 2.79
C LEU A 195 -2.46 0.95 2.03
N VAL A 196 -2.36 1.68 0.93
CA VAL A 196 -3.43 1.81 -0.05
C VAL A 196 -3.01 1.17 -1.37
N VAL A 197 -3.89 0.34 -1.93
CA VAL A 197 -3.70 -0.30 -3.22
C VAL A 197 -4.69 0.30 -4.22
N GLY A 198 -4.19 0.68 -5.38
CA GLY A 198 -5.00 1.19 -6.49
C GLY A 198 -4.33 1.00 -7.84
N ARG A 199 -5.11 1.13 -8.91
CA ARG A 199 -4.62 1.14 -10.29
C ARG A 199 -3.97 2.45 -10.67
N VAL A 200 -2.93 2.34 -11.50
CA VAL A 200 -2.39 3.49 -12.22
C VAL A 200 -3.38 3.86 -13.32
N LYS A 201 -3.79 5.12 -13.37
CA LYS A 201 -4.78 5.58 -14.35
C LYS A 201 -4.32 5.44 -15.81
N ASP A 202 -3.03 5.59 -16.06
CA ASP A 202 -2.44 5.52 -17.40
C ASP A 202 -2.21 4.07 -17.86
N ASP A 203 -2.25 3.09 -16.94
CA ASP A 203 -2.14 1.65 -17.22
C ASP A 203 -2.96 0.85 -16.18
N GLU A 204 -4.20 0.49 -16.53
CA GLU A 204 -5.12 -0.21 -15.62
C GLU A 204 -4.66 -1.63 -15.22
N GLN A 205 -3.65 -2.18 -15.89
CA GLN A 205 -3.05 -3.45 -15.50
C GLN A 205 -2.07 -3.27 -14.35
N VAL A 206 -1.47 -2.08 -14.22
CA VAL A 206 -0.53 -1.75 -13.13
C VAL A 206 -1.30 -1.28 -11.92
N ARG A 207 -0.98 -1.87 -10.79
CA ARG A 207 -1.43 -1.46 -9.46
C ARG A 207 -0.23 -1.11 -8.61
N VAL A 208 -0.44 -0.22 -7.66
CA VAL A 208 0.60 0.22 -6.74
C VAL A 208 0.08 0.14 -5.32
N ALA A 209 0.90 -0.39 -4.42
CA ALA A 209 0.72 -0.30 -2.98
C ALA A 209 1.55 0.88 -2.45
N CYS A 210 0.89 1.89 -1.90
CA CYS A 210 1.51 3.08 -1.32
C CYS A 210 1.30 3.11 0.20
N HIS A 211 2.33 3.48 0.96
CA HIS A 211 2.14 3.85 2.36
C HIS A 211 1.30 5.12 2.47
N ILE A 212 0.32 5.09 3.35
CA ILE A 212 -0.40 6.29 3.82
C ILE A 212 -0.18 6.55 5.31
N LYS A 213 0.39 5.57 6.03
CA LYS A 213 0.82 5.69 7.41
C LYS A 213 1.94 4.68 7.67
N SER A 214 3.05 5.16 8.20
CA SER A 214 4.06 4.32 8.87
C SER A 214 4.42 4.95 10.22
N SER A 215 4.27 4.19 11.30
CA SER A 215 4.53 4.68 12.67
C SER A 215 5.87 4.22 13.24
N LEU A 216 6.52 3.22 12.62
CA LEU A 216 7.69 2.53 13.18
C LEU A 216 8.94 2.67 12.29
N ALA A 217 8.79 3.25 11.10
CA ALA A 217 9.86 3.51 10.14
C ALA A 217 9.46 4.68 9.22
N PRO A 218 10.39 5.28 8.45
CA PRO A 218 10.03 6.12 7.32
C PRO A 218 9.07 5.40 6.35
N GLU A 219 8.27 6.17 5.62
CA GLU A 219 7.41 5.59 4.59
C GLU A 219 8.26 4.92 3.50
N GLY A 220 8.05 3.62 3.30
CA GLY A 220 8.69 2.88 2.21
C GLY A 220 8.28 3.36 0.82
N THR A 221 9.16 3.11 -0.16
CA THR A 221 8.90 3.36 -1.58
C THR A 221 7.65 2.60 -2.03
N PRO A 222 6.73 3.20 -2.79
CA PRO A 222 5.59 2.47 -3.32
C PRO A 222 6.03 1.27 -4.18
N ILE A 223 5.30 0.17 -4.08
CA ILE A 223 5.60 -1.06 -4.82
C ILE A 223 4.51 -1.32 -5.84
N ALA A 224 4.91 -1.52 -7.09
CA ALA A 224 4.01 -1.84 -8.18
C ALA A 224 3.97 -3.34 -8.51
N PHE A 225 2.82 -3.76 -8.99
CA PHE A 225 2.60 -5.09 -9.56
C PHE A 225 1.62 -4.99 -10.73
N ARG A 226 1.75 -5.91 -11.69
CA ARG A 226 0.85 -6.05 -12.82
C ARG A 226 -0.14 -7.19 -12.56
N LEU A 227 -1.40 -6.96 -12.94
CA LEU A 227 -2.39 -8.02 -13.12
C LEU A 227 -2.82 -8.02 -14.58
N ASP A 228 -2.30 -8.97 -15.34
CA ASP A 228 -2.65 -9.19 -16.73
C ASP A 228 -3.55 -10.44 -16.87
N LYS A 229 -4.45 -10.42 -17.87
CA LYS A 229 -5.37 -11.55 -18.10
C LYS A 229 -4.67 -12.76 -18.69
N GLU A 230 -3.63 -12.56 -19.48
CA GLU A 230 -2.92 -13.63 -20.19
C GLU A 230 -1.75 -14.16 -19.35
N ASN A 231 -1.00 -13.24 -18.72
CA ASN A 231 0.25 -13.54 -18.01
C ASN A 231 0.10 -13.62 -16.48
N GLY A 232 -1.06 -13.22 -15.94
CA GLY A 232 -1.34 -13.30 -14.50
C GLY A 232 -0.67 -12.19 -13.69
N PHE A 233 -0.17 -12.54 -12.50
CA PHE A 233 0.44 -11.60 -11.57
C PHE A 233 1.95 -11.49 -11.80
N GLU A 234 2.47 -10.26 -11.78
CA GLU A 234 3.91 -9.98 -11.86
C GLU A 234 4.30 -8.83 -10.93
N TRP A 235 5.38 -9.00 -10.14
CA TRP A 235 5.97 -7.88 -9.39
C TRP A 235 6.75 -6.98 -10.35
N ILE A 236 6.50 -5.67 -10.30
CA ILE A 236 7.27 -4.68 -11.06
C ILE A 236 8.43 -4.13 -10.21
N GLY A 237 8.22 -4.00 -8.90
CA GLY A 237 9.21 -3.43 -7.97
C GLY A 237 8.85 -2.01 -7.55
N GLU A 238 9.84 -1.20 -7.24
CA GLU A 238 9.63 0.19 -6.83
C GLU A 238 8.92 1.03 -7.90
N TYR A 239 8.04 1.94 -7.49
CA TYR A 239 7.27 2.78 -8.39
C TYR A 239 7.08 4.20 -7.85
N GLU A 240 7.40 5.20 -8.66
CA GLU A 240 7.30 6.61 -8.26
C GLU A 240 5.86 7.13 -8.44
N ILE A 241 5.05 7.05 -7.38
CA ILE A 241 3.72 7.69 -7.31
C ILE A 241 3.34 8.00 -5.86
N SER A 242 2.69 9.13 -5.62
CA SER A 242 2.12 9.40 -4.30
C SER A 242 0.75 8.75 -4.12
N ALA A 243 0.38 8.44 -2.87
CA ALA A 243 -0.96 7.93 -2.56
C ALA A 243 -2.09 8.89 -3.01
N ASP A 244 -1.87 10.21 -2.91
CA ASP A 244 -2.81 11.22 -3.40
C ASP A 244 -3.01 11.13 -4.92
N GLU A 245 -1.93 10.95 -5.69
CA GLU A 245 -2.00 10.80 -7.14
C GLU A 245 -2.67 9.49 -7.55
N LEU A 246 -2.37 8.40 -6.84
CA LEU A 246 -2.98 7.10 -7.04
C LEU A 246 -4.51 7.15 -6.81
N LEU A 247 -4.93 7.76 -5.71
CA LEU A 247 -6.34 7.79 -5.29
C LEU A 247 -7.20 8.83 -6.03
N SER A 248 -6.62 9.96 -6.41
CA SER A 248 -7.36 10.99 -7.14
C SER A 248 -7.43 10.69 -8.64
N GLY A 249 -6.52 9.89 -9.18
CA GLY A 249 -6.31 9.75 -10.62
C GLY A 249 -5.94 11.09 -11.29
N GLU A 250 -5.64 12.12 -10.50
CA GLU A 250 -5.06 13.37 -10.94
C GLU A 250 -3.61 13.34 -10.50
N ARG A 251 -2.67 13.40 -11.45
CA ARG A 251 -1.31 13.78 -11.08
C ARG A 251 -1.29 15.27 -10.70
N ARG A 252 -1.79 15.60 -9.50
CA ARG A 252 -1.68 16.93 -8.89
C ARG A 252 -0.23 17.16 -8.49
N GLY A 253 0.57 17.51 -9.46
CA GLY A 253 2.01 17.61 -9.28
C GLY A 253 2.74 17.42 -10.58
N GLN A 254 2.47 16.32 -11.31
CA GLN A 254 3.20 15.99 -12.55
C GLN A 254 3.12 17.07 -13.62
N LYS A 255 1.95 17.69 -13.86
CA LYS A 255 1.86 18.76 -14.87
C LYS A 255 2.77 19.94 -14.50
N THR A 256 2.83 20.27 -13.21
CA THR A 256 3.72 21.32 -12.70
C THR A 256 5.18 20.85 -12.65
N ARG A 257 5.45 19.60 -12.28
CA ARG A 257 6.79 18.98 -12.25
C ARG A 257 7.38 18.86 -13.63
N ASN A 258 6.65 18.32 -14.61
CA ASN A 258 7.05 18.28 -16.02
C ASN A 258 7.28 19.69 -16.55
N ALA A 259 6.45 20.67 -16.17
CA ALA A 259 6.68 22.06 -16.54
C ALA A 259 7.95 22.65 -15.87
N LYS A 260 8.26 22.25 -14.63
CA LYS A 260 9.50 22.65 -13.94
C LYS A 260 10.74 22.00 -14.56
N GLU A 261 10.70 20.71 -14.85
CA GLU A 261 11.77 19.97 -15.51
C GLU A 261 12.01 20.52 -16.92
N PHE A 262 10.93 20.75 -17.68
CA PHE A 262 11.00 21.43 -18.97
C PHE A 262 11.65 22.82 -18.86
N LEU A 263 11.24 23.64 -17.89
CA LEU A 263 11.82 24.97 -17.70
C LEU A 263 13.29 24.91 -17.29
N LYS A 264 13.68 23.92 -16.49
CA LYS A 264 15.09 23.69 -16.14
C LYS A 264 15.90 23.32 -17.38
N GLU A 265 15.39 22.37 -18.18
CA GLU A 265 16.02 21.88 -19.41
C GLU A 265 16.19 22.99 -20.45
N ILE A 266 15.11 23.70 -20.81
CA ILE A 266 15.15 24.70 -21.89
C ILE A 266 15.97 25.95 -21.55
N LEU A 267 16.13 26.26 -20.26
CA LEU A 267 16.93 27.38 -19.77
C LEU A 267 18.34 26.96 -19.31
N THR A 268 18.71 25.68 -19.46
CA THR A 268 20.06 25.20 -19.11
C THR A 268 21.13 25.91 -19.95
N ASP A 269 20.85 26.18 -21.23
CA ASP A 269 21.77 26.86 -22.15
C ASP A 269 21.65 28.40 -22.09
N GLY A 270 21.06 28.95 -21.02
CA GLY A 270 20.89 30.38 -20.79
C GLY A 270 19.51 30.92 -21.15
N GLN A 271 19.41 32.25 -21.26
CA GLN A 271 18.14 32.94 -21.44
C GLN A 271 17.46 32.59 -22.78
N LYS A 272 16.15 32.38 -22.74
CA LYS A 272 15.32 32.14 -23.94
C LYS A 272 14.18 33.14 -24.01
N THR A 273 13.73 33.45 -25.22
CA THR A 273 12.57 34.33 -25.40
C THR A 273 11.30 33.62 -24.93
N TYR A 274 10.32 34.39 -24.44
CA TYR A 274 9.02 33.84 -24.09
C TYR A 274 8.35 33.12 -25.28
N ALA A 275 8.57 33.59 -26.51
CA ALA A 275 8.00 32.97 -27.71
C ALA A 275 8.55 31.54 -27.94
N GLU A 276 9.86 31.35 -27.78
CA GLU A 276 10.50 30.02 -27.88
C GLU A 276 10.01 29.09 -26.78
N ILE A 277 9.92 29.59 -25.54
CA ILE A 277 9.43 28.81 -24.40
C ILE A 277 7.96 28.43 -24.58
N ASP A 278 7.10 29.34 -25.05
CA ASP A 278 5.67 29.07 -25.28
C ASP A 278 5.45 28.06 -26.43
N ALA A 279 6.29 28.08 -27.46
CA ALA A 279 6.24 27.13 -28.57
C ALA A 279 6.64 25.72 -28.10
N ALA A 280 7.81 25.57 -27.47
CA ALA A 280 8.29 24.28 -26.96
C ALA A 280 7.40 23.72 -25.85
N ALA A 281 6.82 24.59 -25.01
CA ALA A 281 5.85 24.18 -23.99
C ALA A 281 4.58 23.59 -24.62
N LYS A 282 4.08 24.15 -25.74
CA LYS A 282 2.92 23.61 -26.45
C LYS A 282 3.20 22.25 -27.07
N GLU A 283 4.38 22.05 -27.65
CA GLU A 283 4.81 20.75 -28.19
C GLU A 283 4.84 19.68 -27.10
N LYS A 284 5.29 20.02 -25.89
CA LYS A 284 5.25 19.11 -24.72
C LYS A 284 3.88 19.06 -24.01
N GLY A 285 2.82 19.66 -24.58
CA GLY A 285 1.47 19.64 -24.02
C GLY A 285 1.27 20.46 -22.73
N ILE A 286 2.19 21.37 -22.41
CA ILE A 286 2.15 22.20 -21.20
C ILE A 286 1.24 23.42 -21.44
N LYS A 287 0.18 23.55 -20.62
CA LYS A 287 -0.73 24.70 -20.69
C LYS A 287 -0.08 25.96 -20.09
N LYS A 288 -0.38 27.13 -20.66
CA LYS A 288 0.15 28.45 -20.20
C LYS A 288 0.07 28.66 -18.68
N LYS A 289 -1.08 28.34 -18.06
CA LYS A 289 -1.26 28.50 -16.61
C LYS A 289 -0.28 27.65 -15.79
N THR A 290 -0.02 26.42 -16.25
CA THR A 290 0.92 25.49 -15.62
C THR A 290 2.36 25.98 -15.79
N LEU A 291 2.71 26.48 -16.98
CA LEU A 291 4.02 27.07 -17.27
C LEU A 291 4.32 28.28 -16.36
N TRP A 292 3.35 29.17 -16.18
CA TRP A 292 3.48 30.34 -15.31
C TRP A 292 3.59 29.98 -13.82
N ASN A 293 2.85 28.97 -13.36
CA ASN A 293 2.98 28.47 -11.99
C ASN A 293 4.37 27.87 -11.75
N ALA A 294 4.87 27.04 -12.68
CA ALA A 294 6.20 26.46 -12.60
C ALA A 294 7.30 27.53 -12.60
N LYS A 295 7.18 28.58 -13.44
CA LYS A 295 8.07 29.75 -13.43
C LYS A 295 8.14 30.40 -12.05
N LYS A 296 6.98 30.66 -11.44
CA LYS A 296 6.88 31.30 -10.13
C LYS A 296 7.52 30.45 -9.03
N GLU A 297 7.29 29.14 -9.05
CA GLU A 297 7.84 28.23 -8.05
C GLU A 297 9.35 27.99 -8.21
N LEU A 298 9.90 28.14 -9.42
CA LEU A 298 11.34 28.07 -9.69
C LEU A 298 12.05 29.42 -9.52
N ASN A 299 11.33 30.49 -9.17
CA ASN A 299 11.85 31.86 -9.10
C ASN A 299 12.57 32.32 -10.38
N ILE A 300 12.07 31.92 -11.56
CA ILE A 300 12.64 32.31 -12.85
C ILE A 300 12.33 33.78 -13.13
N ASP A 301 13.37 34.54 -13.42
CA ASP A 301 13.29 35.98 -13.69
C ASP A 301 12.74 36.29 -15.08
N SER A 302 12.30 37.53 -15.27
CA SER A 302 11.86 38.03 -16.57
C SER A 302 12.50 39.36 -16.88
N VAL A 303 13.37 39.35 -17.90
CA VAL A 303 14.11 40.52 -18.33
C VAL A 303 13.62 40.96 -19.70
N LYS A 304 13.41 42.26 -19.87
CA LYS A 304 13.06 42.84 -21.16
C LYS A 304 14.31 43.37 -21.85
N ILE A 305 14.64 42.83 -23.01
CA ILE A 305 15.78 43.27 -23.84
C ILE A 305 15.22 43.71 -25.18
N GLY A 306 15.32 45.01 -25.48
CA GLY A 306 14.67 45.63 -26.64
C GLY A 306 13.15 45.48 -26.58
N SER A 307 12.56 44.85 -27.60
CA SER A 307 11.11 44.61 -27.72
C SER A 307 10.66 43.24 -27.23
N GLN A 308 11.58 42.38 -26.74
CA GLN A 308 11.29 40.99 -26.38
C GLN A 308 11.49 40.72 -24.88
N TRP A 309 10.73 39.75 -24.37
CA TRP A 309 10.83 39.24 -23.01
C TRP A 309 11.61 37.93 -22.98
N TYR A 310 12.60 37.87 -22.09
CA TYR A 310 13.44 36.72 -21.85
C TYR A 310 13.16 36.15 -20.46
N TRP A 311 13.18 34.83 -20.34
CA TRP A 311 13.23 34.15 -19.05
C TRP A 311 14.62 33.57 -18.83
N MET A 312 15.09 33.63 -17.58
CA MET A 312 16.39 33.13 -17.16
C MET A 312 16.29 32.63 -15.70
N MET A 313 17.03 31.56 -15.40
CA MET A 313 17.22 31.06 -14.03
C MET A 313 18.31 31.84 -13.30
#